data_AF-A0A0N0TXG0-F1
#
_entry.id   AF-A0A0N0TXG0-F1
#
_cell.length_a   1.000
_cell.length_b   1.000
_cell.length_c   1.000
_cell.angle_alpha   90.00
_cell.angle_beta   90.00
_cell.angle_gamma   90.00
#
_symmetry.space_group_name_H-M   'P 1'
#
loop_
_entity.id
_entity.type
_entity.pdbx_description
1 polymer ?
#
loop_
_entity_poly.entity_id
_entity_poly.type
_entity_poly.pdbx_seq_one_letter_code
_entity_poly.pdbx_strand_id
1 'polypeptide(L)' 'MKRRIALAAAAVAAAIALPLSSATAAEASTWRIAGYYTTAAECDRAGQAGAVLWGPLYMCKYTGQQNGHDWYELWVH' A
#
# COMPACT_ATOMS: atom_id res chain seq x y z
N MET A 1 7.12 -37.89 -57.64
CA MET A 1 8.49 -37.93 -57.05
C MET A 1 8.51 -36.98 -55.85
N LYS A 2 8.41 -37.51 -54.63
CA LYS A 2 9.43 -37.44 -53.55
C LYS A 2 9.98 -36.03 -53.21
N ARG A 3 9.58 -35.59 -52.00
CA ARG A 3 10.37 -34.89 -50.97
C ARG A 3 10.66 -33.41 -51.28
N ARG A 4 10.46 -32.45 -50.36
CA ARG A 4 11.22 -32.28 -49.10
C ARG A 4 10.41 -31.38 -48.15
N ILE A 5 10.09 -31.85 -46.93
CA ILE A 5 10.74 -31.45 -45.65
C ILE A 5 10.42 -29.97 -45.34
N ALA A 6 9.33 -29.69 -44.62
CA ALA A 6 9.34 -29.61 -43.15
C ALA A 6 10.51 -28.74 -42.65
N LEU A 7 10.31 -27.43 -42.60
CA LEU A 7 11.18 -26.52 -41.86
C LEU A 7 10.36 -25.43 -41.19
N ALA A 8 10.59 -25.32 -39.89
CA ALA A 8 10.28 -24.20 -39.00
C ALA A 8 8.84 -24.09 -38.46
N ALA A 9 8.42 -25.11 -37.72
CA ALA A 9 7.88 -24.83 -36.39
C ALA A 9 9.01 -24.23 -35.54
N ALA A 10 8.96 -22.95 -35.15
CA ALA A 10 9.68 -22.37 -33.99
C ALA A 10 9.62 -20.82 -33.86
N ALA A 11 8.58 -20.12 -34.33
CA ALA A 11 8.53 -18.64 -34.13
C ALA A 11 7.21 -18.09 -33.56
N VAL A 12 6.26 -18.95 -33.21
CA VAL A 12 5.03 -18.55 -32.50
C VAL A 12 5.06 -19.01 -31.04
N ALA A 13 6.26 -18.98 -30.43
CA ALA A 13 6.43 -19.12 -28.97
C ALA A 13 6.63 -17.75 -28.29
N ALA A 14 6.53 -16.65 -29.05
CA ALA A 14 6.74 -15.29 -28.57
C ALA A 14 5.42 -14.52 -28.34
N ALA A 15 4.29 -15.21 -28.23
CA ALA A 15 3.00 -14.60 -27.97
C ALA A 15 2.60 -14.75 -26.48
N ILE A 16 3.22 -13.92 -25.63
CA ILE A 16 2.50 -13.08 -24.65
C ILE A 16 1.34 -13.77 -23.89
N ALA A 17 1.66 -14.80 -23.13
CA ALA A 17 0.79 -15.24 -22.04
C ALA A 17 1.66 -15.58 -20.83
N LEU A 18 2.54 -14.65 -20.46
CA LEU A 18 2.85 -14.49 -19.05
C LEU A 18 1.56 -13.95 -18.44
N PRO A 19 0.79 -14.72 -17.66
CA PRO A 19 0.00 -14.06 -16.66
C PRO A 19 1.05 -13.38 -15.77
N LEU A 20 1.27 -12.08 -15.98
CA LEU A 20 1.47 -11.20 -14.84
C LEU A 20 0.14 -11.20 -14.08
N SER A 21 -0.26 -12.37 -13.59
CA SER A 21 -1.30 -12.53 -12.59
C SER A 21 -0.75 -11.77 -11.41
N SER A 22 -1.19 -10.53 -11.32
CA SER A 22 -1.14 -9.65 -10.15
C SER A 22 -0.15 -10.16 -9.13
N ALA A 23 1.09 -9.72 -9.23
CA ALA A 23 1.84 -9.55 -8.00
C ALA A 23 0.96 -8.63 -7.16
N THR A 24 0.12 -9.22 -6.31
CA THR A 24 -0.41 -8.52 -5.15
C THR A 24 0.86 -8.12 -4.46
N ALA A 25 1.28 -6.86 -4.64
CA ALA A 25 2.21 -6.27 -3.73
C ALA A 25 1.55 -6.52 -2.39
N ALA A 26 2.08 -7.48 -1.63
CA ALA A 26 1.88 -7.50 -0.22
C ALA A 26 2.54 -6.20 0.21
N GLU A 27 1.77 -5.11 0.19
CA GLU A 27 2.15 -3.88 0.83
C GLU A 27 2.38 -4.32 2.27
N ALA A 28 3.66 -4.43 2.63
CA ALA A 28 4.06 -4.72 3.99
C ALA A 28 3.44 -3.60 4.81
N SER A 29 2.32 -3.95 5.43
CA SER A 29 1.40 -2.98 5.99
C SER A 29 2.15 -2.26 7.10
N THR A 30 2.52 -1.01 6.83
CA THR A 30 3.53 -0.30 7.61
C THR A 30 2.88 0.91 8.23
N TRP A 31 2.95 0.95 9.55
CA TRP A 31 2.48 2.09 10.30
C TRP A 31 3.26 3.33 9.86
N ARG A 32 2.54 4.36 9.43
CA ARG A 32 3.11 5.63 9.01
C ARG A 32 2.40 6.80 9.71
N ILE A 33 3.13 7.89 9.90
CA ILE A 33 2.58 9.11 10.49
C ILE A 33 1.75 9.84 9.43
N ALA A 34 0.50 10.13 9.74
CA ALA A 34 -0.42 10.88 8.90
C ALA A 34 -0.63 12.33 9.38
N GLY A 35 -0.33 12.65 10.64
CA GLY A 35 -0.46 14.01 11.16
C GLY A 35 -0.10 14.15 12.64
N TYR A 36 -0.12 15.40 13.10
CA TYR A 36 0.15 15.81 14.47
C TYR A 36 -1.00 16.67 15.00
N TYR A 37 -1.44 16.41 16.22
CA TYR A 37 -2.61 17.06 16.83
C TYR A 37 -2.30 17.48 18.26
N THR A 38 -2.96 18.55 18.72
CA THR A 38 -2.75 19.08 20.07
C THR A 38 -3.60 18.42 21.14
N THR A 39 -4.57 17.60 20.73
CA THR A 39 -5.43 16.85 21.66
C THR A 39 -5.66 15.43 21.14
N ALA A 40 -5.85 14.48 22.06
CA ALA A 40 -6.20 13.10 21.71
C ALA A 40 -7.49 13.02 20.89
N ALA A 41 -8.51 13.81 21.26
CA ALA A 41 -9.81 13.83 20.57
C ALA A 41 -9.72 14.32 19.12
N GLU A 42 -8.85 15.31 18.83
CA GLU A 42 -8.58 15.73 17.46
C GLU A 42 -7.89 14.65 16.65
N CYS A 43 -6.91 13.98 17.24
CA CYS A 43 -6.23 12.85 16.60
C CYS A 43 -7.21 11.71 16.28
N ASP A 44 -8.05 11.30 17.23
CA ASP A 44 -9.03 10.23 17.03
C ASP A 44 -10.03 10.55 15.94
N ARG A 45 -10.59 11.77 15.96
CA ARG A 45 -11.52 12.24 14.92
C ARG A 45 -10.87 12.23 13.55
N ALA A 46 -9.61 12.64 13.44
CA ALA A 46 -8.88 12.60 12.18
C ALA A 46 -8.59 11.17 11.71
N GLY A 47 -8.27 10.25 12.62
CA GLY A 47 -8.14 8.83 12.32
C GLY A 47 -9.44 8.22 11.77
N GLN A 48 -10.57 8.51 12.41
CA GLN A 48 -11.89 8.06 11.96
C GLN A 48 -12.26 8.64 10.59
N ALA A 49 -12.03 9.94 10.38
CA ALA A 49 -12.30 10.60 9.11
C ALA A 49 -11.40 10.07 7.98
N GLY A 50 -10.16 9.69 8.33
CA GLY A 50 -9.17 9.12 7.40
C GLY A 50 -9.36 7.64 7.09
N ALA A 51 -10.30 6.95 7.73
CA ALA A 51 -10.50 5.51 7.53
C ALA A 51 -10.81 5.12 6.08
N VAL A 52 -11.41 6.04 5.31
CA VAL A 52 -11.66 5.85 3.87
C VAL A 52 -10.39 5.94 3.01
N LEU A 53 -9.33 6.60 3.50
CA LEU A 53 -8.09 6.84 2.78
C LEU A 53 -7.02 5.78 3.07
N TRP A 54 -6.92 5.34 4.31
CA TRP A 54 -5.84 4.46 4.78
C TRP A 54 -6.36 3.15 5.40
N GLY A 55 -7.66 3.06 5.67
CA GLY A 55 -8.26 1.91 6.35
C GLY A 55 -8.57 2.19 7.83
N PRO A 56 -9.28 1.26 8.49
CA PRO A 56 -9.82 1.49 9.83
C PRO A 56 -8.79 1.37 10.95
N LEU A 57 -7.57 0.94 10.63
CA LEU A 57 -6.50 0.75 11.61
C LEU A 57 -5.70 2.04 11.74
N TYR A 58 -5.94 2.75 12.84
CA TYR A 58 -5.20 3.94 13.22
C TYR A 58 -4.89 3.92 14.72
N MET A 59 -3.92 4.70 15.17
CA MET A 59 -3.66 4.94 16.59
C MET A 59 -3.18 6.37 16.83
N CYS A 60 -3.48 6.89 18.02
CA CYS A 60 -3.03 8.18 18.49
C CYS A 60 -1.97 8.00 19.57
N LYS A 61 -0.73 8.39 19.26
CA LYS A 61 0.43 8.24 20.14
C LYS A 61 0.80 9.59 20.72
N TYR A 62 0.75 9.72 22.05
CA TYR A 62 1.28 10.89 22.73
C TYR A 62 2.80 10.99 22.56
N THR A 63 3.29 12.15 22.15
CA THR A 63 4.72 12.40 21.89
C THR A 63 5.40 13.33 22.88
N GLY A 64 4.64 13.91 23.82
CA GLY A 64 5.16 14.82 24.83
C GLY A 64 4.51 16.20 24.74
N GLN A 65 4.94 17.06 25.67
CA GLN A 65 4.48 18.44 25.75
C GLN A 65 5.56 19.38 25.21
N GLN A 66 5.22 20.24 24.26
CA GLN A 66 6.10 21.30 23.75
C GLN A 66 5.39 22.65 23.81
N ASN A 67 6.08 23.68 24.34
CA ASN A 67 5.54 25.04 24.48
C ASN A 67 4.19 25.12 25.22
N GLY A 68 3.96 24.23 26.19
CA GLY A 68 2.70 24.20 26.95
C GLY A 68 1.54 23.48 26.24
N HIS A 69 1.80 22.83 25.10
CA HIS A 69 0.81 22.04 24.37
C HIS A 69 1.22 20.57 24.34
N ASP A 70 0.27 19.68 24.60
CA ASP A 70 0.42 18.25 24.36
C ASP A 70 0.40 17.96 22.87
N TRP A 71 1.21 17.01 22.42
CA TRP A 71 1.25 16.58 21.02
C TRP A 71 0.93 15.09 20.88
N TYR A 72 0.16 14.79 19.85
CA TYR A 72 -0.29 13.44 19.50
C TYR A 72 0.00 13.18 18.02
N GLU A 73 0.73 12.12 17.74
CA GLU A 73 0.94 11.59 16.39
C GLU A 73 -0.23 10.68 16.00
N LEU A 74 -0.83 10.93 14.85
CA LEU A 74 -1.72 9.98 14.19
C LEU A 74 -0.89 9.02 13.36
N TRP A 75 -0.87 7.76 13.78
CA TRP A 75 -0.29 6.65 13.03
C TRP A 75 -1.40 5.87 12.34
N VAL A 76 -1.20 5.53 11.08
CA VAL A 76 -2.19 4.84 10.23
C VAL A 76 -1.51 3.66 9.56
N HIS A 77 -2.30 2.62 9.30
CA HIS A 77 -1.86 1.39 8.65
C HIS A 77 -2.09 1.42 7.15
#